data_AF-A0A925BEG5-F1
#
_entry.id   AF-A0A925BEG5-F1
#
_cell.length_a   1.000
_cell.length_b   1.000
_cell.length_c   1.000
_cell.angle_alpha   90.00
_cell.angle_beta   90.00
_cell.angle_gamma   90.00
#
_symmetry.space_group_name_H-M   'P 1'
#
loop_
_entity.id
_entity.type
_entity.pdbx_description
1 polymer ?
#
loop_
_entity_poly.entity_id
_entity_poly.type
_entity_poly.pdbx_seq_one_letter_code
_entity_poly.pdbx_strand_id
1 'polypeptide(L)' 'MFAKDYTFTKRHLGLLLLAIGILGFIAIIGIDVLDAGRQGGIGPAQRLGLGAMALLAIIGMTLIPLGNAPA' A
#
# COMPACT_ATOMS: atom_id res chain seq x y z
N MET A 1 -30.87 18.16 -6.76
CA MET A 1 -29.45 17.72 -6.82
C MET A 1 -29.39 16.29 -6.33
N PHE A 2 -29.07 15.32 -7.18
CA PHE A 2 -28.93 13.93 -6.76
C PHE A 2 -27.61 13.79 -6.00
N ALA A 3 -27.68 13.72 -4.67
CA ALA A 3 -26.54 13.26 -3.87
C ALA A 3 -26.31 11.79 -4.23
N LYS A 4 -25.25 11.53 -5.01
CA LYS A 4 -24.76 10.17 -5.19
C LYS A 4 -23.92 9.87 -3.95
N ASP A 5 -24.56 9.27 -2.95
CA ASP A 5 -23.88 8.75 -1.78
C ASP A 5 -23.05 7.54 -2.22
N TYR A 6 -21.81 7.80 -2.62
CA TYR A 6 -20.88 6.74 -2.97
C TYR A 6 -20.39 6.08 -1.68
N THR A 7 -20.73 4.80 -1.50
CA THR A 7 -20.27 3.97 -0.37
C THR A 7 -18.74 3.88 -0.31
N PHE A 8 -18.05 4.08 -1.44
CA PHE A 8 -16.59 4.05 -1.52
C PHE A 8 -16.05 5.29 -2.24
N THR A 9 -15.27 6.10 -1.52
CA THR A 9 -14.67 7.33 -2.07
C THR A 9 -13.20 7.14 -2.38
N LYS A 10 -12.63 8.00 -3.23
CA LYS A 10 -11.20 8.05 -3.53
C LYS A 10 -10.35 8.17 -2.26
N ARG A 11 -10.84 8.86 -1.20
CA ARG A 11 -10.21 8.87 0.11
C ARG A 11 -10.16 7.49 0.76
N HIS A 12 -11.28 6.75 0.77
CA HIS A 12 -11.30 5.38 1.32
C HIS A 12 -10.36 4.45 0.56
N LEU A 13 -10.39 4.52 -0.78
CA LEU A 13 -9.46 3.77 -1.62
C LEU A 13 -8.01 4.16 -1.32
N GLY A 14 -7.71 5.46 -1.25
CA GLY A 14 -6.37 5.97 -0.95
C GLY A 14 -5.83 5.48 0.39
N LEU A 15 -6.66 5.52 1.44
CA LEU A 15 -6.31 5.00 2.76
C LEU A 15 -6.06 3.49 2.72
N LEU A 16 -6.88 2.72 1.98
CA LEU A 16 -6.72 1.28 1.85
C LEU A 16 -5.41 0.92 1.13
N LEU A 17 -5.12 1.58 0.00
CA LEU A 17 -3.87 1.37 -0.74
C LEU A 17 -2.65 1.77 0.09
N LEU A 18 -2.74 2.88 0.83
CA LEU A 18 -1.68 3.32 1.73
C LEU A 18 -1.42 2.30 2.84
N ALA A 19 -2.49 1.80 3.48
CA ALA A 19 -2.38 0.80 4.53
C ALA A 19 -1.76 -0.51 4.02
N ILE A 20 -2.21 -1.02 2.86
CA ILE A 20 -1.63 -2.22 2.25
C ILE A 20 -0.16 -2.01 1.90
N GLY A 21 0.18 -0.86 1.29
CA GLY A 21 1.56 -0.53 0.94
C GLY A 21 2.47 -0.49 2.17
N ILE A 22 2.06 0.18 3.24
CA ILE A 22 2.84 0.26 4.49
C ILE A 22 2.97 -1.12 5.14
N LEU A 23 1.86 -1.83 5.34
CA LEU A 23 1.86 -3.13 6.01
C LEU A 23 2.65 -4.17 5.22
N GLY A 24 2.50 -4.20 3.90
CA GLY A 24 3.24 -5.09 3.02
C GLY A 24 4.74 -4.79 3.02
N PHE A 25 5.12 -3.51 3.03
CA PHE A 25 6.53 -3.11 3.12
C PHE A 25 7.16 -3.56 4.44
N ILE A 26 6.47 -3.32 5.57
CA ILE A 26 6.90 -3.76 6.90
C ILE A 26 6.99 -5.29 6.95
N ALA A 27 6.00 -6.01 6.40
CA ALA A 27 6.00 -7.47 6.39
C ALA A 27 7.20 -8.04 5.60
N ILE A 28 7.54 -7.46 4.45
CA ILE A 28 8.69 -7.92 3.65
C ILE A 28 10.01 -7.72 4.40
N ILE A 29 10.19 -6.58 5.07
CA ILE A 29 11.36 -6.35 5.95
C ILE A 29 11.34 -7.32 7.13
N GLY A 30 10.17 -7.55 7.72
CA GLY A 30 10.01 -8.45 8.85
C GLY A 30 10.44 -9.89 8.54
N ILE A 31 10.27 -10.37 7.30
CA ILE A 31 10.75 -11.70 6.88
C ILE A 31 12.27 -11.83 7.02
N ASP A 32 13.02 -10.77 6.72
CA ASP A 32 14.48 -10.74 6.87
C ASP A 32 14.89 -10.64 8.35
N VAL A 33 14.20 -9.80 9.14
CA VAL A 33 14.44 -9.66 10.60
C VAL A 33 14.19 -10.96 11.36
N LEU A 34 13.18 -11.74 10.95
CA LEU A 34 12.85 -13.03 11.54
C LEU A 34 13.74 -14.18 11.05
N ASP A 35 14.74 -13.88 10.22
CA ASP A 35 15.68 -14.85 9.63
C ASP A 35 14.97 -16.00 8.88
N ALA A 36 13.74 -15.74 8.42
CA ALA A 36 12.99 -16.67 7.58
C ALA A 36 13.63 -16.79 6.18
N GLY A 37 14.57 -15.89 5.84
CA GLY A 37 15.46 -15.97 4.68
C GLY A 37 16.79 -16.59 5.06
N ARG A 38 16.87 -17.93 5.13
CA ARG A 38 18.07 -18.76 5.43
C ARG A 38 19.35 -18.45 4.59
N GLN A 39 19.29 -17.52 3.65
CA GLN A 39 20.43 -16.86 3.00
C GLN A 39 20.22 -15.37 3.23
N GLY A 40 20.90 -14.79 4.24
CA GLY A 40 20.58 -13.46 4.73
C GLY A 40 20.56 -12.36 3.65
N GLY A 41 19.65 -11.40 3.82
CA GLY A 41 19.55 -10.20 3.00
C GLY A 41 18.37 -10.21 2.03
N ILE A 42 18.10 -9.01 1.49
CA ILE A 42 16.93 -8.76 0.65
C ILE A 42 17.14 -9.33 -0.76
N GLY A 43 16.48 -10.47 -1.03
CA GLY A 43 16.51 -11.16 -2.32
C GLY A 43 15.83 -10.38 -3.47
N PRO A 44 16.06 -10.73 -4.74
CA PRO A 44 15.50 -10.00 -5.88
C PRO A 44 13.97 -9.85 -5.84
N ALA A 45 13.25 -10.90 -5.45
CA ALA A 45 11.80 -10.86 -5.31
C ALA A 45 11.34 -9.91 -4.20
N GLN A 46 12.03 -9.88 -3.06
CA GLN A 46 11.73 -8.96 -1.97
C GLN A 46 12.01 -7.50 -2.37
N ARG A 47 13.07 -7.23 -3.16
CA ARG A 47 13.34 -5.88 -3.68
C ARG A 47 12.21 -5.39 -4.58
N LEU A 48 11.73 -6.24 -5.48
CA LEU A 48 10.58 -5.92 -6.33
C LEU A 48 9.31 -5.72 -5.48
N GLY A 49 9.10 -6.58 -4.48
CA GLY A 49 7.99 -6.45 -3.53
C GLY A 49 8.02 -5.13 -2.76
N LEU A 50 9.17 -4.74 -2.22
CA LEU A 50 9.36 -3.47 -1.51
C LEU A 50 9.09 -2.28 -2.43
N GLY A 51 9.61 -2.32 -3.67
CA GLY A 51 9.32 -1.29 -4.68
C GLY A 51 7.83 -1.20 -5.01
N ALA A 52 7.16 -2.34 -5.20
CA ALA A 52 5.73 -2.41 -5.47
C ALA A 52 4.90 -1.87 -4.30
N MET A 53 5.25 -2.22 -3.05
CA MET A 53 4.56 -1.73 -1.85
C MET A 53 4.77 -0.23 -1.64
N ALA A 54 5.98 0.29 -1.90
CA ALA A 54 6.25 1.72 -1.86
C ALA A 54 5.44 2.48 -2.93
N LEU A 55 5.40 1.97 -4.17
CA LEU A 55 4.57 2.55 -5.23
C LEU A 55 3.08 2.53 -4.87
N LEU A 56 2.59 1.43 -4.31
CA LEU A 56 1.21 1.30 -3.87
C LEU A 56 0.86 2.34 -2.79
N ALA A 57 1.76 2.55 -1.83
CA ALA A 57 1.61 3.58 -0.81
C ALA A 57 1.58 5.00 -1.42
N ILE A 58 2.46 5.29 -2.37
CA ILE A 58 2.49 6.58 -3.09
C ILE A 58 1.16 6.80 -3.82
N ILE A 59 0.67 5.80 -4.57
CA ILE A 59 -0.63 5.88 -5.24
C ILE A 59 -1.74 6.11 -4.21
N GLY A 60 -1.73 5.40 -3.09
CA GLY A 60 -2.68 5.64 -2.00
C GLY A 60 -2.67 7.08 -1.50
N MET A 61 -1.48 7.64 -1.27
CA MET A 61 -1.31 9.05 -0.85
C MET A 61 -1.85 10.05 -1.87
N THR A 62 -1.70 9.81 -3.18
CA THR A 62 -2.23 10.74 -4.20
C THR A 62 -3.76 10.70 -4.31
N LEU A 63 -4.42 9.62 -3.88
CA LEU A 63 -5.88 9.50 -3.88
C LEU A 63 -6.55 10.13 -2.65
N ILE A 64 -5.87 10.21 -1.51
CA ILE A 64 -6.39 10.83 -0.28
C ILE A 64 -6.88 12.28 -0.48
N PRO A 65 -6.13 13.20 -1.14
CA PRO A 65 -6.58 14.57 -1.37
C PRO A 65 -7.73 14.69 -2.36
N LEU A 66 -8.01 13.68 -3.18
CA LEU A 66 -9.17 13.66 -4.09
C LEU A 66 -10.51 13.51 -3.34
N GLY A 67 -10.46 13.20 -2.03
CA GLY A 67 -11.61 13.34 -1.13
C GLY A 67 -12.78 12.42 -1.46
N ASN A 68 -13.97 13.01 -1.53
CA ASN A 68 -15.24 12.29 -1.69
C ASN A 68 -15.62 12.00 -3.14
N ALA A 69 -14.70 12.23 -4.09
CA ALA A 69 -14.90 11.76 -5.44
C ALA A 69 -15.16 10.24 -5.45
N PRO A 70 -16.06 9.73 -6.29
CA PRO A 70 -16.31 8.30 -6.41
C PRO A 70 -15.01 7.55 -6.75
N ALA A 71 -14.78 6.42 -6.07
CA ALA A 71 -13.67 5.52 -6.33
C ALA A 71 -13.74 4.85 -7.71
#